data_AF-A0A2D5A7V6-F1
#
_entry.id   AF-A0A2D5A7V6-F1
#
_cell.length_a   1.000
_cell.length_b   1.000
_cell.length_c   1.000
_cell.angle_alpha   90.00
_cell.angle_beta   90.00
_cell.angle_gamma   90.00
#
_symmetry.space_group_name_H-M   'P 1'
#
loop_
_entity.id
_entity.type
_entity.pdbx_description
1 polymer ?
#
loop_
_entity_poly.entity_id
_entity_poly.type
_entity_poly.pdbx_seq_one_letter_code
_entity_poly.pdbx_strand_id
1 'polypeptide(L)'
;MSARGPIRRGLGDFATTLWDLLHGARNEKTEPSTAAPRSPKAVVGPATATPARPRGRQQTRYQELVASMKRRYGLRVVRWRSSTSGCAWTVAYRDGSVARLIESPRPRGPMSCAVFLHEVGHHAIGLGTYRPRCLEEYHAWRWSLETMLELGFNVTEAVRRRRDESLHYAVAKARRRGLKRLPGELVPFLEPRSREVEPLPALLEEVRGPALLEDPKSGSDSTPATPGRSPVAG
;
A
#
# COMPACT_ATOMS: atom_id res chain seq x y z
N MET A 1 -41.93 -6.50 -31.31
CA MET A 1 -40.55 -6.66 -31.83
C MET A 1 -39.75 -5.39 -31.57
N SER A 2 -38.77 -5.43 -30.67
CA SER A 2 -37.48 -4.70 -30.74
C SER A 2 -36.80 -4.77 -29.38
N ALA A 3 -35.93 -5.76 -29.25
CA ALA A 3 -35.01 -5.92 -28.14
C ALA A 3 -33.88 -4.89 -28.29
N ARG A 4 -33.67 -4.04 -27.27
CA ARG A 4 -32.42 -3.28 -27.12
C ARG A 4 -31.53 -4.06 -26.15
N GLY A 5 -30.51 -4.71 -26.72
CA GLY A 5 -29.50 -5.46 -25.97
C GLY A 5 -28.64 -4.56 -25.08
N PRO A 6 -27.93 -5.15 -24.09
CA PRO A 6 -27.11 -4.40 -23.16
C PRO A 6 -25.85 -3.84 -23.83
N ILE A 7 -25.56 -2.57 -23.54
CA ILE A 7 -24.32 -1.88 -23.89
C ILE A 7 -23.16 -2.60 -23.18
N ARG A 8 -22.43 -3.42 -23.92
CA ARG A 8 -21.09 -3.87 -23.55
C ARG A 8 -20.14 -2.68 -23.60
N ARG A 9 -19.82 -2.07 -22.46
CA ARG A 9 -18.58 -1.28 -22.32
C ARG A 9 -17.45 -2.27 -22.06
N GLY A 10 -16.50 -2.32 -22.99
CA GLY A 10 -15.37 -3.24 -22.94
C GLY A 10 -14.55 -3.10 -21.67
N LEU A 11 -14.22 -4.24 -21.06
CA LEU A 11 -13.02 -4.40 -20.26
C LEU A 11 -11.83 -4.25 -21.22
N GLY A 12 -11.18 -3.09 -21.18
CA GLY A 12 -9.94 -2.84 -21.91
C GLY A 12 -9.20 -1.69 -21.25
N ASP A 13 -7.99 -1.97 -20.76
CA ASP A 13 -6.96 -1.02 -20.32
C ASP A 13 -7.21 -0.13 -19.10
N PHE A 14 -7.23 -0.69 -17.88
CA PHE A 14 -6.80 0.10 -16.70
C PHE A 14 -6.27 -0.81 -15.59
N ALA A 15 -4.93 -0.92 -15.53
CA ALA A 15 -4.07 -1.14 -14.36
C ALA A 15 -2.82 -1.99 -14.70
N THR A 16 -2.09 -1.62 -15.76
CA THR A 16 -0.67 -1.97 -15.83
C THR A 16 0.01 -1.19 -14.71
N THR A 17 0.34 -1.86 -13.59
CA THR A 17 1.23 -1.24 -12.61
C THR A 17 2.56 -1.01 -13.31
N LEU A 18 2.93 0.26 -13.46
CA LEU A 18 4.07 0.73 -14.25
C LEU A 18 5.45 0.17 -13.78
N TRP A 19 5.50 -0.48 -12.62
CA TRP A 19 6.67 -1.17 -12.10
C TRP A 19 6.97 -2.51 -12.76
N ASP A 20 6.00 -3.13 -13.45
CA ASP A 20 6.23 -4.33 -14.28
C ASP A 20 7.13 -4.00 -15.49
N LEU A 21 7.05 -2.76 -16.01
CA LEU A 21 7.91 -2.26 -17.10
C LEU A 21 9.36 -1.97 -16.66
N LEU A 22 9.57 -1.62 -15.39
CA LEU A 22 10.89 -1.27 -14.85
C LEU A 22 11.76 -2.49 -14.48
N HIS A 23 11.17 -3.70 -14.44
CA HIS A 23 11.92 -4.95 -14.20
C HIS A 23 11.93 -5.88 -15.43
N GLY A 24 11.24 -5.51 -16.52
CA GLY A 24 11.16 -6.30 -17.75
C GLY A 24 12.47 -6.43 -18.54
N ALA A 25 13.53 -5.70 -18.18
CA ALA A 25 14.81 -5.73 -18.88
C ALA A 25 15.90 -6.60 -18.21
N ARG A 26 15.54 -7.51 -17.30
CA ARG A 26 16.53 -8.34 -16.55
C ARG A 26 16.30 -9.85 -16.54
N ASN A 27 15.43 -10.39 -17.39
CA ASN A 27 15.25 -11.84 -17.54
C ASN A 27 15.24 -12.27 -19.02
N GLU A 28 16.26 -11.89 -19.78
CA GLU A 28 16.65 -12.61 -21.00
C GLU A 28 17.97 -13.33 -20.77
N LYS A 29 17.88 -14.53 -20.18
CA LYS A 29 18.87 -15.63 -20.21
C LYS A 29 18.09 -16.89 -19.83
N THR A 30 18.10 -18.02 -20.52
CA THR A 30 18.80 -18.54 -21.69
C THR A 30 18.04 -19.83 -22.00
N GLU A 31 17.63 -20.04 -23.24
CA GLU A 31 17.19 -21.35 -23.74
C GLU A 31 18.29 -22.40 -23.54
N PRO A 32 17.97 -23.62 -23.09
CA PRO A 32 18.68 -24.79 -23.58
C PRO A 32 17.73 -25.73 -24.30
N SER A 33 18.06 -25.94 -25.56
CA SER A 33 17.50 -26.97 -26.45
C SER A 33 17.99 -28.38 -26.05
N THR A 34 17.23 -29.38 -26.52
CA THR A 34 17.51 -30.83 -26.63
C THR A 34 17.38 -31.78 -25.41
N ALA A 35 16.22 -32.46 -25.35
CA ALA A 35 15.98 -33.91 -25.46
C ALA A 35 16.56 -34.98 -24.47
N ALA A 36 15.61 -35.56 -23.72
CA ALA A 36 15.40 -37.00 -23.36
C ALA A 36 16.31 -37.72 -22.32
N PRO A 37 15.88 -38.88 -21.71
CA PRO A 37 14.57 -39.53 -21.64
C PRO A 37 14.02 -39.73 -20.20
N ARG A 38 12.79 -40.26 -20.14
CA ARG A 38 11.96 -40.51 -18.95
C ARG A 38 12.46 -41.67 -18.07
N SER A 39 12.39 -41.48 -16.74
CA SER A 39 12.48 -42.56 -15.73
C SER A 39 11.16 -42.70 -14.93
N PRO A 40 10.84 -43.91 -14.42
CA PRO A 40 9.47 -44.31 -14.11
C PRO A 40 8.92 -43.78 -12.78
N LYS A 41 7.58 -43.66 -12.74
CA LYS A 41 6.74 -43.25 -11.60
C LYS A 41 6.96 -44.15 -10.37
N ALA A 42 7.47 -43.56 -9.28
CA ALA A 42 7.36 -44.14 -7.95
C ALA A 42 5.94 -43.92 -7.40
N VAL A 43 5.38 -44.98 -6.83
CA VAL A 43 4.05 -45.06 -6.23
C VAL A 43 3.99 -44.17 -4.98
N VAL A 44 3.04 -43.23 -4.95
CA VAL A 44 2.79 -42.30 -3.85
C VAL A 44 2.05 -43.04 -2.73
N GLY A 45 2.74 -43.33 -1.63
CA GLY A 45 2.11 -43.67 -0.36
C GLY A 45 1.44 -42.43 0.27
N PRO A 46 0.47 -42.59 1.18
CA PRO A 46 -0.20 -41.47 1.84
C PRO A 46 0.80 -40.68 2.67
N ALA A 47 1.07 -39.44 2.25
CA ALA A 47 1.98 -38.53 2.92
C ALA A 47 1.42 -38.17 4.30
N THR A 48 2.05 -38.69 5.35
CA THR A 48 1.87 -38.23 6.72
C THR A 48 2.26 -36.75 6.79
N ALA A 49 1.28 -35.89 7.07
CA ALA A 49 1.47 -34.45 7.18
C ALA A 49 2.50 -34.14 8.26
N THR A 50 3.69 -33.73 7.85
CA THR A 50 4.76 -33.32 8.77
C THR A 50 4.30 -32.05 9.49
N PRO A 51 4.43 -31.95 10.82
CA PRO A 51 4.04 -30.74 11.55
C PRO A 51 4.85 -29.55 11.05
N ALA A 52 4.14 -28.47 10.68
CA ALA A 52 4.74 -27.26 10.16
C ALA A 52 5.71 -26.67 11.19
N ARG A 53 6.96 -26.42 10.77
CA ARG A 53 7.97 -25.75 11.61
C ARG A 53 7.40 -24.46 12.21
N PRO A 54 7.66 -24.18 13.51
CA PRO A 54 7.16 -22.97 14.16
C PRO A 54 7.66 -21.74 13.39
N ARG A 55 6.71 -20.89 12.98
CA ARG A 55 7.04 -19.64 12.28
C ARG A 55 7.81 -18.73 13.24
N GLY A 56 8.86 -18.08 12.75
CA GLY A 56 9.64 -17.15 13.57
C GLY A 56 8.78 -16.00 14.11
N ARG A 57 9.07 -15.54 15.33
CA ARG A 57 8.35 -14.46 16.05
C ARG A 57 8.07 -13.23 15.19
N GLN A 58 9.02 -12.84 14.32
CA GLN A 58 8.85 -11.69 13.43
C GLN A 58 7.76 -11.89 12.37
N GLN A 59 7.61 -13.11 11.84
CA GLN A 59 6.57 -13.41 10.85
C GLN A 59 5.18 -13.36 11.48
N THR A 60 5.04 -13.73 12.76
CA THR A 60 3.81 -13.57 13.53
C THR A 60 3.44 -12.10 13.67
N ARG A 61 4.40 -11.22 14.03
CA ARG A 61 4.18 -9.76 14.10
C ARG A 61 3.68 -9.18 12.77
N TYR A 62 4.23 -9.61 11.64
CA TYR A 62 3.74 -9.18 10.32
C TYR A 62 2.33 -9.69 10.01
N GLN A 63 1.95 -10.88 10.48
CA GLN A 63 0.60 -11.42 10.30
C GLN A 63 -0.42 -10.67 11.15
N GLU A 64 -0.07 -10.36 12.39
CA GLU A 64 -0.86 -9.52 13.30
C GLU A 64 -1.06 -8.12 12.73
N LEU A 65 0.01 -7.51 12.18
CA LEU A 65 -0.07 -6.23 11.48
C LEU A 65 -1.09 -6.27 10.33
N VAL A 66 -0.98 -7.24 9.43
CA VAL A 66 -1.92 -7.38 8.30
C VAL A 66 -3.35 -7.55 8.80
N ALA A 67 -3.57 -8.39 9.81
CA ALA A 67 -4.89 -8.59 10.39
C ALA A 67 -5.44 -7.30 11.02
N SER A 68 -4.61 -6.55 11.74
CA SER A 68 -4.96 -5.26 12.33
C SER A 68 -5.35 -4.23 11.26
N MET A 69 -4.52 -4.05 10.22
CA MET A 69 -4.78 -3.10 9.13
C MET A 69 -6.06 -3.44 8.35
N LYS A 70 -6.29 -4.74 8.07
CA LYS A 70 -7.53 -5.19 7.45
C LYS A 70 -8.77 -4.83 8.28
N ARG A 71 -8.73 -5.06 9.58
CA ARG A 71 -9.85 -4.74 10.49
C ARG A 71 -10.05 -3.23 10.59
N ARG A 72 -9.00 -2.48 10.88
CA ARG A 72 -9.05 -1.03 11.13
C ARG A 72 -9.62 -0.26 9.94
N TYR A 73 -9.14 -0.56 8.74
CA TYR A 73 -9.50 0.20 7.54
C TYR A 73 -10.60 -0.46 6.70
N GLY A 74 -11.09 -1.64 7.10
CA GLY A 74 -12.06 -2.41 6.33
C GLY A 74 -11.51 -2.86 4.97
N LEU A 75 -10.23 -3.23 4.93
CA LEU A 75 -9.52 -3.54 3.69
C LEU A 75 -9.62 -5.01 3.30
N ARG A 76 -9.79 -5.25 2.00
CA ARG A 76 -9.65 -6.59 1.41
C ARG A 76 -8.43 -6.65 0.50
N VAL A 77 -7.50 -7.53 0.84
CA VAL A 77 -6.40 -7.89 -0.06
C VAL A 77 -6.93 -8.85 -1.10
N VAL A 78 -6.97 -8.42 -2.36
CA VAL A 78 -7.48 -9.26 -3.47
C VAL A 78 -6.40 -10.13 -4.09
N ARG A 79 -5.14 -9.67 -4.06
CA ARG A 79 -3.99 -10.42 -4.57
C ARG A 79 -2.73 -10.11 -3.75
N TRP A 80 -2.01 -11.17 -3.39
CA TRP A 80 -0.64 -11.05 -2.90
C TRP A 80 0.32 -11.09 -4.08
N ARG A 81 1.06 -10.00 -4.30
CA ARG A 81 2.05 -9.90 -5.38
C ARG A 81 3.39 -10.54 -4.98
N SER A 82 4.10 -11.08 -5.96
CA SER A 82 5.50 -11.50 -5.80
C SER A 82 6.46 -10.33 -5.94
N SER A 83 6.07 -9.30 -6.69
CA SER A 83 6.80 -8.04 -6.87
C SER A 83 6.70 -7.13 -5.65
N THR A 84 7.66 -6.22 -5.51
CA THR A 84 7.71 -5.18 -4.48
C THR A 84 6.88 -3.94 -4.87
N SER A 85 5.68 -4.18 -5.40
CA SER A 85 4.74 -3.16 -5.88
C SER A 85 3.32 -3.53 -5.48
N GLY A 86 2.46 -2.53 -5.33
CA GLY A 86 1.04 -2.72 -5.03
C GLY A 86 0.15 -1.74 -5.77
N CYS A 87 -1.13 -1.81 -5.45
CA CYS A 87 -2.16 -0.89 -5.91
C CYS A 87 -3.30 -0.85 -4.88
N ALA A 88 -3.88 0.31 -4.67
CA ALA A 88 -5.04 0.54 -3.80
C ALA A 88 -6.17 1.23 -4.58
N TRP A 89 -7.39 0.73 -4.43
CA TRP A 89 -8.58 1.33 -5.06
C TRP A 89 -9.86 1.05 -4.26
N THR A 90 -10.89 1.84 -4.53
CA THR A 90 -12.24 1.62 -3.99
C THR A 90 -13.21 1.19 -5.08
N VAL A 91 -14.19 0.36 -4.72
CA VAL A 91 -15.35 0.03 -5.55
C VAL A 91 -16.59 0.51 -4.82
N ALA A 92 -17.33 1.44 -5.42
CA ALA A 92 -18.64 1.87 -4.94
C ALA A 92 -19.72 1.01 -5.61
N TYR A 93 -20.62 0.46 -4.82
CA TYR A 93 -21.74 -0.35 -5.28
C TYR A 93 -23.02 0.49 -5.36
N ARG A 94 -24.03 -0.03 -6.06
CA ARG A 94 -25.32 0.66 -6.26
C ARG A 94 -26.08 0.89 -4.95
N ASP A 95 -25.88 0.02 -3.96
CA ASP A 95 -26.46 0.13 -2.62
C ASP A 95 -25.78 1.18 -1.73
N GLY A 96 -24.79 1.92 -2.27
CA GLY A 96 -24.03 2.92 -1.55
C GLY A 96 -22.87 2.35 -0.72
N SER A 97 -22.72 1.03 -0.65
CA SER A 97 -21.58 0.42 0.03
C SER A 97 -20.27 0.65 -0.74
N VAL A 98 -19.16 0.74 -0.02
CA VAL A 98 -17.82 0.93 -0.60
C VAL A 98 -16.90 -0.19 -0.13
N ALA A 99 -16.35 -0.95 -1.08
CA ALA A 99 -15.27 -1.89 -0.80
C ALA A 99 -13.91 -1.21 -1.02
N ARG A 100 -13.02 -1.35 -0.02
CA ARG A 100 -11.63 -0.89 -0.10
C ARG A 100 -10.71 -2.07 -0.41
N LEU A 101 -10.07 -2.02 -1.57
CA LEU A 101 -9.32 -3.14 -2.13
C LEU A 101 -7.84 -2.77 -2.26
N ILE A 102 -6.97 -3.75 -2.02
CA ILE A 102 -5.54 -3.61 -2.30
C ILE A 102 -4.95 -4.87 -2.96
N GLU A 103 -3.90 -4.66 -3.73
CA GLU A 103 -2.89 -5.66 -4.08
C GLU A 103 -1.56 -5.23 -3.51
N SER A 104 -0.79 -6.17 -2.96
CA SER A 104 0.49 -5.85 -2.33
C SER A 104 1.35 -7.09 -2.20
N PRO A 105 2.69 -6.98 -2.11
CA PRO A 105 3.50 -8.05 -1.55
C PRO A 105 3.01 -8.43 -0.15
N ARG A 106 3.11 -9.72 0.18
CA ARG A 106 2.82 -10.19 1.54
C ARG A 106 3.96 -9.78 2.48
N PRO A 107 3.69 -9.12 3.62
CA PRO A 107 4.72 -8.78 4.60
C PRO A 107 5.46 -10.02 5.12
N ARG A 108 6.74 -10.10 4.73
CA ARG A 108 7.72 -11.13 5.15
C ARG A 108 9.01 -10.50 5.68
N GLY A 109 9.21 -9.21 5.47
CA GLY A 109 10.36 -8.43 5.91
C GLY A 109 10.08 -6.93 5.81
N PRO A 110 11.03 -6.06 6.22
CA PRO A 110 10.82 -4.62 6.27
C PRO A 110 10.35 -4.01 4.95
N MET A 111 10.93 -4.44 3.83
CA MET A 111 10.57 -3.94 2.50
C MET A 111 9.12 -4.26 2.11
N SER A 112 8.71 -5.53 2.23
CA SER A 112 7.34 -5.93 1.88
C SER A 112 6.32 -5.39 2.88
N CYS A 113 6.72 -5.16 4.13
CA CYS A 113 5.92 -4.47 5.14
C CYS A 113 5.68 -3.01 4.75
N ALA A 114 6.73 -2.27 4.37
CA ALA A 114 6.63 -0.87 3.97
C ALA A 114 5.75 -0.67 2.74
N VAL A 115 5.87 -1.54 1.72
CA VAL A 115 4.99 -1.47 0.53
C VAL A 115 3.54 -1.81 0.90
N PHE A 116 3.31 -2.84 1.70
CA PHE A 116 1.95 -3.15 2.17
C PHE A 116 1.33 -1.98 2.91
N LEU A 117 2.07 -1.37 3.83
CA LEU A 117 1.61 -0.20 4.56
C LEU A 117 1.45 1.03 3.66
N HIS A 118 2.21 1.17 2.58
CA HIS A 118 1.99 2.23 1.59
C HIS A 118 0.62 2.08 0.91
N GLU A 119 0.23 0.86 0.51
CA GLU A 119 -1.09 0.61 -0.07
C GLU A 119 -2.24 0.82 0.93
N VAL A 120 -2.02 0.44 2.19
CA VAL A 120 -2.94 0.76 3.29
C VAL A 120 -3.01 2.27 3.49
N GLY A 121 -1.87 2.95 3.41
CA GLY A 121 -1.72 4.40 3.59
C GLY A 121 -2.56 5.19 2.62
N HIS A 122 -2.67 4.76 1.36
CA HIS A 122 -3.59 5.36 0.39
C HIS A 122 -5.04 5.37 0.86
N HIS A 123 -5.51 4.31 1.55
CA HIS A 123 -6.84 4.30 2.14
C HIS A 123 -6.91 5.09 3.45
N ALA A 124 -5.87 5.03 4.27
CA ALA A 124 -5.82 5.71 5.56
C ALA A 124 -5.87 7.23 5.43
N ILE A 125 -5.17 7.79 4.45
CA ILE A 125 -5.18 9.23 4.16
C ILE A 125 -6.37 9.68 3.29
N GLY A 126 -7.17 8.72 2.81
CA GLY A 126 -8.21 8.92 1.80
C GLY A 126 -7.66 8.97 0.37
N LEU A 127 -8.15 8.06 -0.48
CA LEU A 127 -7.81 8.02 -1.90
C LEU A 127 -8.33 9.28 -2.61
N GLY A 128 -7.45 10.01 -3.29
CA GLY A 128 -7.78 11.23 -4.02
C GLY A 128 -7.77 12.50 -3.15
N THR A 129 -7.48 12.40 -1.85
CA THR A 129 -7.43 13.54 -0.91
C THR A 129 -6.36 14.55 -1.31
N TYR A 130 -5.18 14.08 -1.72
CA TYR A 130 -4.04 14.94 -2.01
C TYR A 130 -3.84 15.12 -3.51
N ARG A 131 -3.61 16.36 -3.93
CA ARG A 131 -3.31 16.71 -5.31
C ARG A 131 -2.08 17.60 -5.38
N PRO A 132 -1.17 17.40 -6.35
CA PRO A 132 -1.19 16.40 -7.43
C PRO A 132 -0.97 14.95 -6.94
N ARG A 133 -1.17 13.93 -7.80
CA ARG A 133 -1.01 12.50 -7.41
C ARG A 133 0.36 12.19 -6.78
N CYS A 134 1.44 12.85 -7.21
CA CYS A 134 2.75 12.66 -6.56
C CYS A 134 2.80 13.13 -5.09
N LEU A 135 1.96 14.11 -4.70
CA LEU A 135 1.82 14.52 -3.30
C LEU A 135 1.07 13.44 -2.50
N GLU A 136 0.07 12.80 -3.10
CA GLU A 136 -0.59 11.65 -2.47
C GLU A 136 0.35 10.47 -2.25
N GLU A 137 1.25 10.19 -3.22
CA GLU A 137 2.31 9.19 -3.03
C GLU A 137 3.21 9.53 -1.85
N TYR A 138 3.57 10.81 -1.67
CA TYR A 138 4.35 11.29 -0.52
C TYR A 138 3.64 11.02 0.80
N HIS A 139 2.38 11.43 0.94
CA HIS A 139 1.62 11.20 2.18
C HIS A 139 1.39 9.72 2.46
N ALA A 140 1.17 8.88 1.44
CA ALA A 140 1.03 7.44 1.63
C ALA A 140 2.36 6.80 2.11
N TRP A 141 3.50 7.21 1.55
CA TRP A 141 4.81 6.77 2.04
C TRP A 141 5.13 7.27 3.44
N ARG A 142 4.85 8.53 3.74
CA ARG A 142 5.01 9.10 5.08
C ARG A 142 4.20 8.29 6.10
N TRP A 143 2.90 8.10 5.85
CA TRP A 143 2.02 7.32 6.72
C TRP A 143 2.55 5.90 6.95
N SER A 144 3.06 5.25 5.90
CA SER A 144 3.65 3.91 5.99
C SER A 144 4.86 3.87 6.93
N LEU A 145 5.78 4.81 6.79
CA LEU A 145 7.00 4.86 7.61
C LEU A 145 6.71 5.28 9.05
N GLU A 146 5.80 6.24 9.28
CA GLU A 146 5.29 6.59 10.61
C GLU A 146 4.70 5.35 11.28
N THR A 147 3.79 4.64 10.59
CA THR A 147 3.17 3.41 11.10
C THR A 147 4.20 2.32 11.42
N MET A 148 5.25 2.17 10.61
CA MET A 148 6.33 1.22 10.90
C MET A 148 7.06 1.60 12.19
N LEU A 149 7.42 2.87 12.36
CA LEU A 149 8.13 3.36 13.53
C LEU A 149 7.27 3.24 14.80
N GLU A 150 6.02 3.69 14.74
CA GLU A 150 5.07 3.63 15.85
C GLU A 150 4.81 2.21 16.35
N LEU A 151 4.71 1.23 15.42
CA LEU A 151 4.49 -0.17 15.77
C LEU A 151 5.80 -0.93 16.07
N GLY A 152 6.94 -0.25 16.12
CA GLY A 152 8.24 -0.82 16.43
C GLY A 152 8.73 -1.81 15.38
N PHE A 153 8.46 -1.55 14.10
CA PHE A 153 9.07 -2.24 12.96
C PHE A 153 10.31 -1.48 12.49
N ASN A 154 11.34 -2.22 12.06
CA ASN A 154 12.58 -1.63 11.57
C ASN A 154 12.38 -0.95 10.21
N VAL A 155 12.75 0.32 10.10
CA VAL A 155 12.83 1.06 8.82
C VAL A 155 14.29 1.06 8.35
N THR A 156 14.63 0.06 7.55
CA THR A 156 16.00 -0.11 7.04
C THR A 156 16.38 0.96 6.01
N GLU A 157 17.68 1.11 5.76
CA GLU A 157 18.18 1.97 4.67
C GLU A 157 17.56 1.61 3.32
N ALA A 158 17.43 0.31 3.02
CA ALA A 158 16.79 -0.15 1.79
C ALA A 158 15.34 0.34 1.65
N VAL A 159 14.57 0.36 2.75
CA VAL A 159 13.19 0.89 2.76
C VAL A 159 13.20 2.40 2.46
N ARG A 160 14.10 3.17 3.09
CA ARG A 160 14.22 4.61 2.84
C ARG A 160 14.61 4.90 1.40
N ARG A 161 15.56 4.14 0.86
CA ARG A 161 15.98 4.23 -0.54
C ARG A 161 14.84 3.91 -1.51
N ARG A 162 14.05 2.87 -1.21
CA ARG A 162 12.86 2.51 -2.00
C ARG A 162 11.83 3.64 -2.03
N ARG A 163 11.58 4.29 -0.90
CA ARG A 163 10.72 5.48 -0.85
C ARG A 163 11.29 6.58 -1.76
N ASP A 164 12.56 6.92 -1.60
CA ASP A 164 13.21 8.01 -2.35
C ASP A 164 13.10 7.77 -3.87
N GLU A 165 13.38 6.55 -4.33
CA GLU A 165 13.21 6.13 -5.72
C GLU A 165 11.75 6.25 -6.20
N SER A 166 10.80 5.81 -5.36
CA SER A 166 9.37 5.87 -5.68
C SER A 166 8.87 7.31 -5.81
N LEU A 167 9.28 8.20 -4.92
CA LEU A 167 8.86 9.59 -4.93
C LEU A 167 9.53 10.38 -6.05
N HIS A 168 10.81 10.14 -6.30
CA HIS A 168 11.49 10.68 -7.47
C HIS A 168 10.76 10.29 -8.76
N TYR A 169 10.40 9.01 -8.88
CA TYR A 169 9.64 8.53 -10.03
C TYR A 169 8.26 9.21 -10.15
N ALA A 170 7.53 9.34 -9.05
CA ALA A 170 6.22 10.00 -9.03
C ALA A 170 6.32 11.48 -9.47
N VAL A 171 7.35 12.20 -9.00
CA VAL A 171 7.65 13.57 -9.39
C VAL A 171 8.00 13.66 -10.87
N ALA A 172 8.92 12.82 -11.37
CA ALA A 172 9.30 12.78 -12.77
C ALA A 172 8.10 12.48 -13.69
N LYS A 173 7.22 11.56 -13.27
CA LYS A 173 5.98 11.23 -13.98
C LYS A 173 5.00 12.41 -13.98
N ALA A 174 4.86 13.12 -12.87
CA ALA A 174 4.01 14.31 -12.79
C ALA A 174 4.52 15.44 -13.70
N ARG A 175 5.85 15.67 -13.74
CA ARG A 175 6.49 16.64 -14.66
C ARG A 175 6.22 16.29 -16.12
N ARG A 176 6.39 15.02 -16.53
CA ARG A 176 6.04 14.56 -17.89
C ARG A 176 4.56 14.76 -18.25
N ARG A 177 3.67 14.80 -17.24
CA ARG A 177 2.24 15.06 -17.40
C ARG A 177 1.86 16.55 -17.29
N GLY A 178 2.83 17.46 -17.28
CA GLY A 178 2.59 18.91 -17.29
C GLY A 178 2.41 19.55 -15.91
N LEU A 179 2.95 18.94 -14.84
CA LEU A 179 2.96 19.58 -13.52
C LEU A 179 3.72 20.93 -13.60
N LYS A 180 3.00 22.03 -13.35
CA LYS A 180 3.55 23.39 -13.44
C LYS A 180 4.31 23.83 -12.19
N ARG A 181 3.82 23.45 -11.01
CA ARG A 181 4.40 23.80 -9.70
C ARG A 181 4.58 22.55 -8.87
N LEU A 182 5.80 22.34 -8.37
CA LEU A 182 6.10 21.24 -7.47
C LEU A 182 5.71 21.62 -6.02
N PRO A 183 4.97 20.75 -5.30
CA PRO A 183 4.81 20.87 -3.85
C PRO A 183 6.17 20.92 -3.12
N GLY A 184 6.28 21.74 -2.07
CA GLY A 184 7.56 21.99 -1.38
C GLY A 184 8.13 20.73 -0.74
N GLU A 185 7.26 19.86 -0.24
CA GLU A 185 7.56 18.57 0.38
C GLU A 185 8.25 17.60 -0.59
N LEU A 186 8.03 17.81 -1.90
CA LEU A 186 8.59 16.95 -2.95
C LEU A 186 9.92 17.44 -3.51
N VAL A 187 10.38 18.64 -3.13
CA VAL A 187 11.67 19.21 -3.55
C VAL A 187 12.84 18.25 -3.28
N PRO A 188 12.94 17.56 -2.13
CA PRO A 188 14.04 16.62 -1.85
C PRO A 188 14.13 15.42 -2.80
N PHE A 189 13.09 15.15 -3.60
CA PHE A 189 12.99 14.01 -4.50
C PHE A 189 13.09 14.41 -5.98
N LEU A 190 13.41 15.67 -6.28
CA LEU A 190 13.56 16.16 -7.66
C LEU A 190 14.59 15.35 -8.45
N GLU A 191 15.75 15.13 -7.84
CA GLU A 191 16.86 14.41 -8.43
C GLU A 191 16.94 12.98 -7.87
N PRO A 192 17.32 11.99 -8.69
CA PRO A 192 17.52 10.64 -8.20
C PRO A 192 18.74 10.62 -7.27
N ARG A 193 18.61 10.00 -6.10
CA ARG A 193 19.75 9.81 -5.20
C ARG A 193 20.65 8.70 -5.70
N SER A 194 21.95 8.96 -5.78
CA SER A 194 22.92 7.92 -6.10
C SER A 194 22.95 6.85 -5.00
N ARG A 195 23.47 5.67 -5.33
CA ARG A 195 23.59 4.56 -4.37
C ARG A 195 24.62 4.85 -3.26
N GLU A 196 25.59 5.71 -3.56
CA GLU A 196 26.67 6.09 -2.64
C GLU A 196 26.20 7.11 -1.58
N VAL A 197 25.14 7.85 -1.89
CA VAL A 197 24.53 8.81 -0.96
C VAL A 197 23.51 8.09 -0.07
N GLU A 198 23.56 8.39 1.23
CA GLU A 198 22.59 7.88 2.19
C GLU A 198 21.17 8.37 1.81
N PRO A 199 20.14 7.50 1.87
CA PRO A 199 18.77 7.94 1.65
C PRO A 199 18.34 8.93 2.74
N LEU A 200 17.32 9.72 2.42
CA LEU A 200 16.76 10.66 3.38
C LEU A 200 16.29 9.95 4.66
N PRO A 201 16.26 10.64 5.82
CA PRO A 201 15.69 10.11 7.05
C PRO A 201 14.29 9.53 6.84
N ALA A 202 13.86 8.59 7.68
CA ALA A 202 12.56 7.92 7.51
C ALA A 202 11.39 8.92 7.48
N LEU A 203 11.49 10.00 8.24
CA LEU A 203 10.55 11.12 8.26
C LEU A 203 11.32 12.41 7.98
N LEU A 204 10.80 13.24 7.07
CA LEU A 204 11.40 14.54 6.74
C LEU A 204 10.94 15.65 7.67
N GLU A 205 9.76 15.47 8.26
CA GLU A 205 9.18 16.32 9.28
C GLU A 205 9.11 15.51 10.57
N GLU A 206 9.10 16.19 11.72
CA GLU A 206 8.84 15.53 12.99
C GLU A 206 7.47 14.84 13.00
N VAL A 207 7.38 13.74 13.75
CA VAL A 207 6.12 13.02 13.98
C VAL A 207 5.15 13.99 14.63
N ARG A 208 4.15 14.47 13.87
CA ARG A 208 2.94 15.02 14.49
C ARG A 208 2.27 13.84 15.17
N GLY A 209 2.03 13.95 16.48
CA GLY A 209 1.58 12.88 17.38
C GLY A 209 0.40 12.03 16.86
N PRO A 210 0.02 11.00 17.63
CA PRO A 210 -0.48 9.73 17.11
C PRO A 210 -1.78 9.85 16.30
N ALA A 211 -1.65 10.04 14.99
CA ALA A 211 -2.78 9.90 14.06
C ALA A 211 -3.38 8.48 14.11
N LEU A 212 -2.63 7.50 14.63
CA LEU A 212 -3.06 6.13 14.81
C LEU A 212 -3.85 5.86 16.11
N LEU A 213 -4.04 6.80 17.05
CA LEU A 213 -4.85 6.52 18.25
C LEU A 213 -6.30 7.03 18.20
N GLU A 214 -6.65 7.88 17.24
CA GLU A 214 -8.05 8.21 17.03
C GLU A 214 -8.69 7.14 16.14
N ASP A 215 -9.51 6.30 16.74
CA ASP A 215 -10.41 5.44 16.00
C ASP A 215 -11.36 6.35 15.21
N PRO A 216 -11.51 6.17 13.88
CA PRO A 216 -12.44 6.97 13.07
C PRO A 216 -13.92 6.74 13.44
N LYS A 217 -14.19 5.84 14.40
CA LYS A 217 -15.50 5.57 14.99
C LYS A 217 -15.76 6.27 16.33
N SER A 218 -14.80 7.04 16.86
CA SER A 218 -14.96 7.72 18.16
C SER A 218 -15.70 9.06 18.09
N GLY A 219 -16.09 9.53 16.90
CA GLY A 219 -16.95 10.70 16.74
C GLY A 219 -18.43 10.39 16.94
N SER A 220 -18.86 10.12 18.17
CA SER A 220 -20.28 10.14 18.54
C SER A 220 -20.48 10.73 19.93
N ASP A 221 -21.27 11.80 19.98
CA ASP A 221 -21.95 12.42 21.12
C ASP A 221 -21.10 12.97 22.27
N SER A 222 -20.69 14.23 22.11
CA SER A 222 -20.81 15.20 23.20
C SER A 222 -21.65 16.37 22.73
N THR A 223 -22.97 16.24 22.93
CA THR A 223 -23.89 17.36 22.87
C THR A 223 -23.48 18.37 23.95
N PRO A 224 -23.26 19.66 23.65
CA PRO A 224 -23.00 20.64 24.69
C PRO A 224 -24.31 20.85 25.48
N ALA A 225 -24.26 20.55 26.78
CA ALA A 225 -25.34 20.87 27.70
C ALA A 225 -25.52 22.39 27.75
N THR A 226 -26.67 22.86 27.27
CA THR A 226 -27.13 24.24 27.40
C THR A 226 -27.24 24.61 28.89
N PRO A 227 -26.64 25.72 29.36
CA PRO A 227 -26.76 26.14 30.75
C PRO A 227 -28.19 26.63 31.05
N GLY A 228 -28.72 26.17 32.19
CA GLY A 228 -30.07 26.46 32.67
C GLY A 228 -30.32 27.96 32.86
N ARG A 229 -31.43 28.42 32.29
CA ARG A 229 -32.02 29.73 32.53
C ARG A 229 -32.67 29.71 33.93
N SER A 230 -32.15 30.50 34.86
CA SER A 230 -32.81 30.72 36.16
C SER A 230 -34.08 31.55 35.98
N PRO A 231 -35.20 31.21 36.64
CA PRO A 231 -36.36 32.08 36.70
C PRO A 231 -36.17 33.18 37.75
N VAL A 232 -36.46 34.41 37.36
CA VAL A 232 -36.67 35.57 38.23
C VAL A 232 -37.99 35.37 38.98
N ALA A 233 -37.98 35.45 40.30
CA ALA A 233 -39.14 35.76 41.13
C ALA A 233 -38.70 36.24 42.52
N GLY A 234 -39.20 37.40 42.95
CA GLY A 234 -39.13 37.90 44.33
C GLY A 234 -38.37 39.20 44.48
#